data_AF-A0ABD3T285-F1
#
_entry.id   AF-A0ABD3T285-F1
#
_cell.length_a   1.000
_cell.length_b   1.000
_cell.length_c   1.000
_cell.angle_alpha   90.00
_cell.angle_beta   90.00
_cell.angle_gamma   90.00
#
_symmetry.space_group_name_H-M   'P 1'
#
loop_
_entity.id
_entity.type
_entity.pdbx_description
1 polymer ?
#
loop_
_entity_poly.entity_id
_entity_poly.type
_entity_poly.pdbx_seq_one_letter_code
_entity_poly.pdbx_strand_id
1 'polypeptide(L)'
;MKELVMMKKSELDDICCKTHIQPDSSTAPDKTNAMIDSSLVDPCELLANIESQIYKAKDEALSRGEIMDRIDKWLSACNEKNWLEDYIKGENRYCAGRGVHINLKRAERARITILDGSLINKTLAWEHEKQKPFLYDGVRLVSILDGYKQSRRQKEEEKKRARDQKKLKDMLLAEKESIYGSKPSPRRSTNGNGSVTPSPRRNTIGSATPELQIPRSYSGRQNGYFKEMRRLSTAPLNFVAIPKEDTMSFSSIFGSEPEFPPLS
;
A
#
# COMPACT_ATOMS: atom_id res chain seq x y z
N MET A 1 -43.75 -21.20 -11.07
CA MET A 1 -43.02 -21.86 -9.97
C MET A 1 -41.55 -22.13 -10.31
N LYS A 2 -41.23 -22.88 -11.38
CA LYS A 2 -39.83 -23.13 -11.81
C LYS A 2 -39.02 -21.83 -12.01
N GLU A 3 -39.58 -20.84 -12.71
CA GLU A 3 -38.93 -19.53 -12.92
C GLU A 3 -38.62 -18.79 -11.62
N LEU A 4 -39.55 -18.81 -10.64
CA LEU A 4 -39.36 -18.16 -9.34
C LEU A 4 -38.20 -18.78 -8.57
N VAL A 5 -38.10 -20.11 -8.58
CA VAL A 5 -37.00 -20.86 -7.98
C VAL A 5 -35.67 -20.49 -8.64
N MET A 6 -35.63 -20.42 -9.98
CA MET A 6 -34.41 -20.00 -10.70
C MET A 6 -34.00 -18.56 -10.36
N MET A 7 -34.95 -17.63 -10.31
CA MET A 7 -34.69 -16.24 -9.92
C MET A 7 -34.11 -16.13 -8.51
N LYS A 8 -34.65 -16.88 -7.54
CA LYS A 8 -34.12 -16.89 -6.18
C LYS A 8 -32.74 -17.52 -6.07
N LYS A 9 -32.42 -18.52 -6.90
CA LYS A 9 -31.05 -19.04 -6.97
C LYS A 9 -30.07 -18.01 -7.52
N SER A 10 -30.41 -17.31 -8.60
CA SER A 10 -29.54 -16.25 -9.10
C SER A 10 -29.30 -15.16 -8.05
N GLU A 11 -30.30 -14.83 -7.22
CA GLU A 11 -30.12 -13.92 -6.09
C GLU A 11 -29.10 -14.48 -5.07
N LEU A 12 -29.20 -15.77 -4.72
CA LEU A 12 -28.26 -16.43 -3.82
C LEU A 12 -26.83 -16.43 -4.39
N ASP A 13 -26.68 -16.82 -5.65
CA ASP A 13 -25.39 -16.90 -6.33
C ASP A 13 -24.73 -15.51 -6.42
N ASP A 14 -25.49 -14.47 -6.74
CA ASP A 14 -25.01 -13.08 -6.77
C ASP A 14 -24.47 -12.63 -5.41
N ILE A 15 -25.17 -12.98 -4.32
CA ILE A 15 -24.74 -12.66 -2.96
C ILE A 15 -23.46 -13.41 -2.63
N CYS A 16 -23.43 -14.73 -2.88
CA CYS A 16 -22.26 -15.57 -2.63
C CYS A 16 -21.03 -15.08 -3.41
N CYS A 17 -21.19 -14.73 -4.69
CA CYS A 17 -20.13 -14.20 -5.53
C CYS A 17 -19.60 -12.87 -5.01
N LYS A 18 -20.49 -11.91 -4.69
CA LYS A 18 -20.07 -10.58 -4.18
C LYS A 18 -19.37 -10.63 -2.83
N THR A 19 -19.67 -11.65 -2.02
CA THR A 19 -19.19 -11.76 -0.64
C THR A 19 -18.16 -12.88 -0.44
N HIS A 20 -17.75 -13.51 -1.55
CA HIS A 20 -16.80 -14.61 -1.59
C HIS A 20 -17.19 -15.75 -0.62
N ILE A 21 -18.49 -16.00 -0.46
CA ILE A 21 -19.05 -17.13 0.31
C ILE A 21 -19.14 -18.33 -0.63
N GLN A 22 -18.73 -19.50 -0.16
CA GLN A 22 -18.91 -20.73 -0.92
C GLN A 22 -20.40 -21.12 -0.90
N PRO A 23 -21.05 -21.30 -2.06
CA PRO A 23 -22.44 -21.74 -2.11
C PRO A 23 -22.59 -23.14 -1.51
N ASP A 24 -23.72 -23.38 -0.84
CA ASP A 24 -24.04 -24.71 -0.33
C ASP A 24 -24.11 -25.72 -1.49
N SER A 25 -23.45 -26.86 -1.32
CA SER A 25 -23.39 -27.89 -2.37
C SER A 25 -24.75 -28.49 -2.72
N SER A 26 -25.77 -28.31 -1.88
CA SER A 26 -27.16 -28.70 -2.12
C SER A 26 -27.86 -27.79 -3.13
N THR A 27 -27.36 -26.56 -3.31
CA THR A 27 -28.00 -25.51 -4.11
C THR A 27 -27.33 -25.31 -5.45
N ALA A 28 -26.29 -26.11 -5.73
CA ALA A 28 -25.63 -26.17 -7.02
C ALA A 28 -26.68 -26.27 -8.14
N PRO A 29 -26.48 -25.53 -9.25
CA PRO A 29 -27.45 -25.41 -10.32
C PRO A 29 -27.85 -26.78 -10.86
N ASP A 30 -26.88 -27.68 -11.05
CA ASP A 30 -27.11 -29.02 -11.60
C ASP A 30 -27.99 -29.88 -10.70
N LYS A 31 -27.76 -29.85 -9.38
CA LYS A 31 -28.52 -30.67 -8.42
C LYS A 31 -29.94 -30.16 -8.26
N THR A 32 -30.08 -28.85 -8.17
CA THR A 32 -31.39 -28.24 -7.97
C THR A 32 -32.24 -28.26 -9.24
N ASN A 33 -31.63 -28.19 -10.42
CA ASN A 33 -32.33 -28.40 -11.69
C ASN A 33 -32.77 -29.86 -11.83
N ALA A 34 -31.91 -30.82 -11.47
CA ALA A 34 -32.30 -32.23 -11.41
C ALA A 34 -33.45 -32.50 -10.41
N MET A 35 -33.48 -31.81 -9.26
CA MET A 35 -34.60 -31.89 -8.31
C MET A 35 -35.91 -31.33 -8.89
N ILE A 36 -35.84 -30.24 -9.64
CA ILE A 36 -37.00 -29.62 -10.30
C ILE A 36 -37.55 -30.51 -11.42
N ASP A 37 -36.67 -31.21 -12.14
CA ASP A 37 -37.07 -32.04 -13.30
C ASP A 37 -37.48 -33.45 -12.91
N SER A 38 -36.94 -34.00 -11.82
CA SER A 38 -37.37 -35.29 -11.27
C SER A 38 -38.73 -35.24 -10.57
N SER A 39 -39.29 -34.04 -10.33
CA SER A 39 -40.54 -33.81 -9.58
C SER A 39 -40.59 -34.48 -8.20
N LEU A 40 -39.44 -34.90 -7.68
CA LEU A 40 -39.31 -35.69 -6.46
C LEU A 40 -39.49 -34.85 -5.19
N VAL A 41 -39.34 -33.53 -5.31
CA VAL A 41 -39.39 -32.56 -4.21
C VAL A 41 -40.49 -31.55 -4.47
N ASP A 42 -41.26 -31.22 -3.42
CA ASP A 42 -42.27 -30.18 -3.50
C ASP A 42 -41.63 -28.82 -3.88
N PRO A 43 -42.10 -28.16 -4.95
CA PRO A 43 -41.55 -26.87 -5.37
C PRO A 43 -41.63 -25.77 -4.30
N CYS A 44 -42.64 -25.79 -3.42
CA CYS A 44 -42.78 -24.80 -2.35
C CYS A 44 -41.74 -25.02 -1.25
N GLU A 45 -41.50 -26.26 -0.84
CA GLU A 45 -40.43 -26.62 0.11
C GLU A 45 -39.04 -26.27 -0.45
N LEU A 46 -38.80 -26.56 -1.74
CA LEU A 46 -37.54 -26.19 -2.41
C LEU A 46 -37.31 -24.68 -2.41
N LEU A 47 -38.36 -23.90 -2.71
CA LEU A 47 -38.29 -22.44 -2.68
C LEU A 47 -37.97 -21.94 -1.26
N ALA A 48 -38.69 -22.43 -0.24
CA ALA A 48 -38.48 -22.04 1.15
C ALA A 48 -37.05 -22.36 1.63
N ASN A 49 -36.47 -23.48 1.18
CA ASN A 49 -35.07 -23.80 1.46
C ASN A 49 -34.09 -22.81 0.83
N ILE A 50 -34.29 -22.44 -0.44
CA ILE A 50 -33.46 -21.44 -1.13
C ILE A 50 -33.58 -20.06 -0.44
N GLU A 51 -34.79 -19.66 -0.06
CA GLU A 51 -35.01 -18.40 0.68
C GLU A 51 -34.33 -18.41 2.06
N SER A 52 -34.36 -19.55 2.76
CA SER A 52 -33.61 -19.73 4.00
C SER A 52 -32.10 -19.58 3.79
N GLN A 53 -31.56 -20.11 2.71
CA GLN A 53 -30.15 -19.96 2.37
C GLN A 53 -29.78 -18.54 1.97
N ILE A 54 -30.65 -17.83 1.24
CA ILE A 54 -30.46 -16.39 0.94
C ILE A 54 -30.37 -15.62 2.25
N TYR A 55 -31.26 -15.90 3.21
CA TYR A 55 -31.22 -15.23 4.52
C TYR A 55 -29.91 -15.49 5.26
N LYS A 56 -29.46 -16.75 5.32
CA LYS A 56 -28.18 -17.12 5.92
C LYS A 56 -26.99 -16.46 5.23
N ALA A 57 -26.98 -16.44 3.89
CA ALA A 57 -25.93 -15.80 3.10
C ALA A 57 -25.88 -14.28 3.34
N LYS A 58 -27.04 -13.62 3.48
CA LYS A 58 -27.13 -12.20 3.82
C LYS A 58 -26.62 -11.91 5.24
N ASP A 59 -27.00 -12.71 6.23
CA ASP A 59 -26.50 -12.57 7.61
C ASP A 59 -24.97 -12.75 7.66
N GLU A 60 -24.47 -13.79 7.00
CA GLU A 60 -23.04 -14.03 6.91
C GLU A 60 -22.31 -12.89 6.19
N ALA A 61 -22.85 -12.40 5.07
CA ALA A 61 -22.31 -11.26 4.33
C ALA A 61 -22.15 -10.02 5.23
N LEU A 62 -23.15 -9.71 6.05
CA LEU A 62 -23.08 -8.61 7.02
C LEU A 62 -21.97 -8.85 8.04
N SER A 63 -21.86 -10.06 8.58
CA SER A 63 -20.80 -10.42 9.54
C SER A 63 -19.39 -10.33 8.94
N ARG A 64 -19.25 -10.57 7.64
CA ARG A 64 -17.98 -10.51 6.90
C ARG A 64 -17.59 -9.09 6.51
N GLY A 65 -18.51 -8.13 6.53
CA GLY A 65 -18.33 -6.78 5.98
C GLY A 65 -17.04 -6.10 6.46
N GLU A 66 -16.76 -6.08 7.76
CA GLU A 66 -15.54 -5.45 8.28
C GLU A 66 -14.25 -6.12 7.78
N ILE A 67 -14.27 -7.44 7.58
CA ILE A 67 -13.12 -8.18 7.02
C ILE A 67 -12.97 -7.84 5.54
N MET A 68 -14.05 -7.80 4.77
CA MET A 68 -14.03 -7.43 3.35
C MET A 68 -13.47 -6.02 3.15
N ASP A 69 -13.92 -5.03 3.93
CA ASP A 69 -13.38 -3.66 3.88
C ASP A 69 -11.87 -3.61 4.13
N ARG A 70 -11.37 -4.48 5.01
CA ARG A 70 -9.94 -4.57 5.32
C ARG A 70 -9.17 -5.29 4.21
N ILE A 71 -9.77 -6.28 3.56
CA ILE A 71 -9.21 -6.92 2.36
C ILE A 71 -9.06 -5.88 1.24
N ASP A 72 -10.08 -5.06 0.97
CA ASP A 72 -10.03 -4.04 -0.07
C ASP A 72 -8.94 -2.99 0.17
N LYS A 73 -8.81 -2.55 1.43
CA LYS A 73 -7.72 -1.64 1.86
C LYS A 73 -6.35 -2.30 1.68
N TRP A 74 -6.25 -3.59 2.00
CA TRP A 74 -5.03 -4.36 1.86
C TRP A 74 -4.62 -4.56 0.39
N LEU A 75 -5.57 -4.92 -0.47
CA LEU A 75 -5.39 -5.03 -1.92
C LEU A 75 -4.97 -3.69 -2.53
N SER A 76 -5.62 -2.60 -2.11
CA SER A 76 -5.26 -1.25 -2.55
C SER A 76 -3.82 -0.87 -2.17
N ALA A 77 -3.41 -1.16 -0.94
CA ALA A 77 -2.02 -0.94 -0.51
C ALA A 77 -1.02 -1.83 -1.29
N CYS A 78 -1.42 -3.05 -1.63
CA CYS A 78 -0.60 -3.94 -2.46
C CYS A 78 -0.44 -3.38 -3.89
N ASN A 79 -1.51 -2.86 -4.49
CA ASN A 79 -1.49 -2.23 -5.81
C ASN A 79 -0.63 -0.96 -5.81
N GLU A 80 -0.77 -0.11 -4.80
CA GLU A 80 0.03 1.11 -4.64
C GLU A 80 1.53 0.78 -4.50
N LYS A 81 1.88 -0.24 -3.72
CA LYS A 81 3.26 -0.73 -3.64
C LYS A 81 3.79 -1.23 -4.99
N ASN A 82 2.99 -2.00 -5.75
CA ASN A 82 3.41 -2.50 -7.05
C ASN A 82 3.63 -1.34 -8.03
N TRP A 83 2.69 -0.41 -8.08
CA TRP A 83 2.82 0.83 -8.84
C TRP A 83 4.10 1.59 -8.45
N LEU A 84 4.43 1.68 -7.16
CA LEU A 84 5.67 2.31 -6.70
C LEU A 84 6.92 1.52 -7.13
N GLU A 85 6.89 0.18 -7.14
CA GLU A 85 8.00 -0.64 -7.64
C GLU A 85 8.25 -0.39 -9.13
N ASP A 86 7.19 -0.33 -9.94
CA ASP A 86 7.26 -0.05 -11.38
C ASP A 86 7.68 1.39 -11.64
N TYR A 87 7.16 2.31 -10.82
CA TYR A 87 7.57 3.70 -10.83
C TYR A 87 9.09 3.81 -10.56
N ILE A 88 9.63 3.12 -9.55
CA ILE A 88 11.09 3.18 -9.27
C ILE A 88 11.92 2.53 -10.40
N LYS A 89 11.38 1.56 -11.13
CA LYS A 89 12.09 0.83 -12.20
C LYS A 89 12.18 1.60 -13.53
N GLY A 90 11.30 2.56 -13.79
CA GLY A 90 11.28 3.30 -15.06
C GLY A 90 12.54 4.14 -15.31
N GLU A 91 13.19 3.93 -16.45
CA GLU A 91 14.47 4.55 -16.89
C GLU A 91 14.42 6.10 -17.00
N ASN A 92 13.22 6.69 -17.17
CA ASN A 92 13.04 8.08 -17.60
C ASN A 92 12.62 9.09 -16.52
N ARG A 93 13.08 8.99 -15.26
CA ARG A 93 12.69 10.01 -14.25
C ARG A 93 13.84 10.73 -13.58
N TYR A 94 13.79 12.06 -13.76
CA TYR A 94 14.47 13.09 -12.98
C TYR A 94 14.45 12.69 -11.50
N CYS A 95 15.64 12.43 -10.95
CA CYS A 95 15.82 12.13 -9.53
C CYS A 95 15.56 13.39 -8.70
N ALA A 96 14.30 13.74 -8.46
CA ALA A 96 13.93 14.73 -7.46
C ALA A 96 14.31 14.20 -6.07
N GLY A 97 15.54 14.52 -5.63
CA GLY A 97 16.08 14.17 -4.32
C GLY A 97 16.48 12.69 -4.16
N ARG A 98 17.78 12.43 -3.99
CA ARG A 98 18.27 11.13 -3.50
C ARG A 98 17.58 10.80 -2.17
N GLY A 99 16.81 9.70 -2.11
CA GLY A 99 16.30 9.12 -0.86
C GLY A 99 14.81 9.27 -0.56
N VAL A 100 14.07 10.18 -1.23
CA VAL A 100 12.61 10.35 -0.98
C VAL A 100 11.84 9.06 -1.29
N HIS A 101 12.14 8.45 -2.45
CA HIS A 101 11.54 7.17 -2.86
C HIS A 101 11.87 6.00 -1.91
N ILE A 102 12.98 6.07 -1.14
CA ILE A 102 13.36 5.05 -0.16
C ILE A 102 12.49 5.17 1.09
N ASN A 103 12.28 6.39 1.57
CA ASN A 103 11.39 6.65 2.71
C ASN A 103 9.95 6.28 2.36
N LEU A 104 9.48 6.64 1.15
CA LEU A 104 8.16 6.26 0.65
C LEU A 104 8.02 4.73 0.57
N LYS A 105 9.00 4.03 0.01
CA LYS A 105 9.01 2.56 -0.04
C LYS A 105 8.99 1.92 1.35
N ARG A 106 9.68 2.52 2.33
CA ARG A 106 9.68 2.05 3.73
C ARG A 106 8.31 2.27 4.39
N ALA A 107 7.70 3.44 4.17
CA ALA A 107 6.37 3.75 4.68
C ALA A 107 5.32 2.77 4.13
N GLU A 108 5.31 2.50 2.82
CA GLU A 108 4.36 1.55 2.22
C GLU A 108 4.55 0.12 2.74
N ARG A 109 5.81 -0.32 2.93
CA ARG A 109 6.09 -1.62 3.55
C ARG A 109 5.55 -1.71 4.98
N ALA A 110 5.69 -0.64 5.76
CA ALA A 110 5.17 -0.60 7.12
C ALA A 110 3.63 -0.65 7.11
N ARG A 111 2.98 0.14 6.24
CA ARG A 111 1.52 0.16 6.07
C ARG A 111 0.96 -1.22 5.74
N ILE A 112 1.53 -1.91 4.74
CA ILE A 112 1.08 -3.27 4.38
C ILE A 112 1.28 -4.22 5.56
N THR A 113 2.38 -4.12 6.30
CA THR A 113 2.63 -5.01 7.45
C THR A 113 1.62 -4.79 8.59
N ILE A 114 1.23 -3.54 8.84
CA ILE A 114 0.20 -3.19 9.83
C ILE A 114 -1.16 -3.73 9.38
N LEU A 115 -1.51 -3.54 8.10
CA LEU A 115 -2.75 -4.05 7.52
C LEU A 115 -2.79 -5.58 7.55
N ASP A 116 -1.71 -6.26 7.16
CA ASP A 116 -1.55 -7.73 7.23
C ASP A 116 -1.89 -8.25 8.64
N GLY A 117 -1.25 -7.68 9.66
CA GLY A 117 -1.41 -8.12 11.05
C GLY A 117 -2.82 -7.83 11.58
N SER A 118 -3.34 -6.64 11.30
CA SER A 118 -4.71 -6.28 11.72
C SER A 118 -5.77 -7.14 11.03
N LEU A 119 -5.58 -7.49 9.75
CA LEU A 119 -6.51 -8.33 9.00
C LEU A 119 -6.50 -9.75 9.55
N ILE A 120 -5.33 -10.36 9.74
CA ILE A 120 -5.21 -11.71 10.32
C ILE A 120 -5.88 -11.80 11.69
N ASN A 121 -5.61 -10.83 12.57
CA ASN A 121 -6.21 -10.82 13.91
C ASN A 121 -7.74 -10.73 13.85
N LYS A 122 -8.27 -9.90 12.94
CA LYS A 122 -9.72 -9.77 12.77
C LYS A 122 -10.34 -11.04 12.19
N THR A 123 -9.70 -11.66 11.20
CA THR A 123 -10.13 -12.93 10.62
C THR A 123 -10.15 -14.03 11.67
N LEU A 124 -9.09 -14.17 12.47
CA LEU A 124 -9.02 -15.18 13.53
C LEU A 124 -10.10 -14.95 14.62
N ALA A 125 -10.36 -13.69 14.98
CA ALA A 125 -11.45 -13.37 15.91
C ALA A 125 -12.82 -13.79 15.37
N TRP A 126 -13.07 -13.54 14.08
CA TRP A 126 -14.30 -13.98 13.41
C TRP A 126 -14.40 -15.50 13.31
N GLU A 127 -13.29 -16.19 12.99
CA GLU A 127 -13.26 -17.67 12.95
C GLU A 127 -13.61 -18.27 14.31
N HIS A 128 -13.12 -17.67 15.39
CA HIS A 128 -13.42 -18.08 16.76
C HIS A 128 -14.89 -17.78 17.14
N GLU A 129 -15.44 -16.63 16.74
CA GLU A 129 -16.84 -16.28 17.00
C GLU A 129 -17.81 -17.20 16.26
N LYS A 130 -17.56 -17.44 14.97
CA LYS A 130 -18.44 -18.24 14.10
C LYS A 130 -18.13 -19.75 14.14
N GLN A 131 -17.08 -20.17 14.85
CA GLN A 131 -16.61 -21.56 14.95
C GLN A 131 -16.42 -22.23 13.58
N LYS A 132 -15.98 -21.45 12.58
CA LYS A 132 -15.77 -21.91 11.21
C LYS A 132 -14.64 -21.14 10.54
N PRO A 133 -13.88 -21.77 9.61
CA PRO A 133 -12.81 -21.07 8.90
C PRO A 133 -13.38 -19.97 8.00
N PHE A 134 -12.67 -18.84 7.92
CA PHE A 134 -13.03 -17.77 7.01
C PHE A 134 -12.47 -18.12 5.63
N LEU A 135 -13.37 -18.48 4.72
CA LEU A 135 -13.03 -18.79 3.33
C LEU A 135 -13.26 -17.56 2.45
N TYR A 136 -12.25 -17.25 1.63
CA TYR A 136 -12.27 -16.26 0.56
C TYR A 136 -11.99 -17.02 -0.74
N ASP A 137 -12.97 -17.08 -1.64
CA ASP A 137 -12.94 -17.90 -2.86
C ASP A 137 -12.59 -19.38 -2.61
N GLY A 138 -13.13 -19.94 -1.53
CA GLY A 138 -12.89 -21.33 -1.13
C GLY A 138 -11.52 -21.59 -0.48
N VAL A 139 -10.66 -20.57 -0.35
CA VAL A 139 -9.36 -20.69 0.33
C VAL A 139 -9.40 -19.94 1.65
N ARG A 140 -8.79 -20.49 2.69
CA ARG A 140 -8.74 -19.81 4.00
C ARG A 140 -7.95 -18.51 3.89
N LEU A 141 -8.56 -17.39 4.27
CA LEU A 141 -7.96 -16.06 4.11
C LEU A 141 -6.61 -15.91 4.83
N VAL A 142 -6.47 -16.48 6.03
CA VAL A 142 -5.21 -16.47 6.79
C VAL A 142 -4.08 -17.13 5.98
N SER A 143 -4.36 -18.24 5.29
CA SER A 143 -3.39 -18.93 4.44
C SER A 143 -2.96 -18.09 3.25
N ILE A 144 -3.89 -17.35 2.62
CA ILE A 144 -3.57 -16.41 1.52
C ILE A 144 -2.59 -15.34 2.02
N LEU A 145 -2.88 -14.73 3.18
CA LEU A 145 -2.07 -13.67 3.76
C LEU A 145 -0.67 -14.16 4.17
N ASP A 146 -0.56 -15.36 4.72
CA ASP A 146 0.74 -15.96 5.05
C ASP A 146 1.55 -16.30 3.80
N GLY A 147 0.91 -16.84 2.75
CA GLY A 147 1.54 -17.06 1.46
C GLY A 147 2.08 -15.77 0.83
N TYR A 148 1.31 -14.68 0.93
CA TYR A 148 1.74 -13.35 0.51
C TYR A 148 2.96 -12.86 1.30
N LYS A 149 2.95 -12.97 2.64
CA LYS A 149 4.09 -12.59 3.49
C LYS A 149 5.36 -13.36 3.14
N GLN A 150 5.24 -14.66 2.87
CA GLN A 150 6.36 -15.50 2.45
C GLN A 150 6.90 -15.07 1.09
N SER A 151 6.03 -14.93 0.09
CA SER A 151 6.39 -14.48 -1.26
C SER A 151 7.10 -13.11 -1.23
N ARG A 152 6.63 -12.19 -0.38
CA ARG A 152 7.26 -10.89 -0.17
C ARG A 152 8.68 -11.01 0.38
N ARG A 153 8.91 -11.84 1.40
CA ARG A 153 10.24 -12.07 1.98
C ARG A 153 11.21 -12.65 0.95
N GLN A 154 10.76 -13.67 0.21
CA GLN A 154 11.56 -14.31 -0.83
C GLN A 154 11.99 -13.31 -1.92
N LYS A 155 11.07 -12.47 -2.41
CA LYS A 155 11.38 -11.42 -3.41
C LYS A 155 12.42 -10.42 -2.90
N GLU A 156 12.41 -10.12 -1.60
CA GLU A 156 13.41 -9.22 -0.99
C GLU A 156 14.78 -9.88 -0.84
N GLU A 157 14.83 -11.15 -0.48
CA GLU A 157 16.06 -11.93 -0.40
C GLU A 157 16.70 -12.16 -1.77
N GLU A 158 15.90 -12.42 -2.80
CA GLU A 158 16.36 -12.50 -4.19
C GLU A 158 16.96 -11.16 -4.66
N LYS A 159 16.29 -10.04 -4.38
CA LYS A 159 16.82 -8.69 -4.66
C LYS A 159 18.14 -8.44 -3.92
N LYS A 160 18.30 -8.95 -2.69
CA LYS A 160 19.55 -8.86 -1.93
C LYS A 160 20.66 -9.69 -2.59
N ARG A 161 20.39 -10.97 -2.90
CA ARG A 161 21.34 -11.86 -3.59
C ARG A 161 21.81 -11.29 -4.92
N ALA A 162 20.91 -10.74 -5.72
CA ALA A 162 21.25 -10.11 -7.00
C ALA A 162 22.18 -8.90 -6.83
N ARG A 163 21.98 -8.07 -5.79
CA ARG A 163 22.87 -6.94 -5.49
C ARG A 163 24.24 -7.41 -5.06
N ASP A 164 24.32 -8.46 -4.23
CA ASP A 164 25.60 -8.96 -3.74
C ASP A 164 26.39 -9.64 -4.87
N GLN A 165 25.72 -10.36 -5.79
CA GLN A 165 26.34 -10.84 -7.03
C GLN A 165 26.83 -9.69 -7.92
N LYS A 166 26.06 -8.60 -8.05
CA LYS A 166 26.49 -7.42 -8.81
C LYS A 166 27.73 -6.79 -8.19
N LYS A 167 27.75 -6.56 -6.87
CA LYS A 167 28.93 -6.03 -6.17
C LYS A 167 30.18 -6.89 -6.38
N LEU A 168 30.03 -8.22 -6.34
CA LEU A 168 31.15 -9.13 -6.59
C LEU A 168 31.69 -8.98 -8.02
N LYS A 169 30.81 -8.91 -9.02
CA LYS A 169 31.20 -8.66 -10.41
C LYS A 169 31.87 -7.30 -10.60
N ASP A 170 31.31 -6.26 -10.01
CA ASP A 170 31.84 -4.89 -10.08
C ASP A 170 33.23 -4.80 -9.41
N MET A 171 33.44 -5.49 -8.29
CA MET A 171 34.74 -5.58 -7.61
C MET A 171 35.78 -6.30 -8.47
N LEU A 172 35.43 -7.43 -9.10
CA LEU A 172 36.31 -8.15 -10.03
C LEU A 172 36.65 -7.31 -11.27
N LEU A 173 35.69 -6.54 -11.78
CA LEU A 173 35.92 -5.62 -12.90
C LEU A 173 36.90 -4.51 -12.51
N ALA A 174 36.71 -3.90 -11.34
CA ALA A 174 37.59 -2.85 -10.83
C ALA A 174 39.03 -3.35 -10.58
N GLU A 175 39.20 -4.58 -10.10
CA GLU A 175 40.51 -5.21 -9.96
C GLU A 175 41.21 -5.36 -11.32
N LYS A 176 40.50 -5.90 -12.32
CA LYS A 176 41.01 -6.03 -13.69
C LYS A 176 41.37 -4.67 -14.30
N GLU A 177 40.54 -3.65 -14.11
CA GLU A 177 40.81 -2.29 -14.57
C GLU A 177 42.00 -1.64 -13.84
N SER A 178 42.26 -1.98 -12.58
CA SER A 178 43.44 -1.48 -11.85
C SER A 178 44.77 -2.05 -12.36
N ILE A 179 44.73 -3.28 -12.90
CA ILE A 179 45.90 -4.01 -13.42
C ILE A 179 46.19 -3.62 -14.87
N TYR A 180 45.15 -3.44 -15.69
CA TYR A 180 45.27 -3.16 -17.13
C TYR A 180 44.95 -1.71 -17.53
N GLY A 181 44.54 -0.87 -16.58
CA GLY A 181 44.23 0.53 -16.81
C GLY A 181 45.50 1.35 -17.10
N SER A 182 45.40 2.25 -18.08
CA SER A 182 46.44 3.22 -18.40
C SER A 182 46.66 4.13 -17.19
N LYS A 183 47.69 3.84 -16.39
CA LYS A 183 48.21 4.79 -15.40
C LYS A 183 48.49 6.10 -16.15
N PRO A 184 47.88 7.24 -15.78
CA PRO A 184 48.36 8.51 -16.30
C PRO A 184 49.81 8.64 -15.87
N SER A 185 50.70 8.75 -16.87
CA SER A 185 52.14 8.93 -16.66
C SER A 185 52.37 10.06 -15.65
N PRO A 186 53.23 9.89 -14.62
CA PRO A 186 53.55 10.96 -13.70
C PRO A 186 54.24 12.08 -14.48
N ARG A 187 53.49 13.13 -14.87
CA ARG A 187 54.11 14.35 -15.37
C ARG A 187 54.98 14.91 -14.24
N ARG A 188 56.29 14.99 -14.48
CA ARG A 188 57.25 15.74 -13.68
C ARG A 188 56.65 17.12 -13.36
N SER A 189 56.40 17.39 -12.09
CA SER A 189 56.19 18.74 -11.59
C SER A 189 57.55 19.45 -11.64
N THR A 190 57.69 20.37 -12.59
CA THR A 190 58.73 21.41 -12.53
C THR A 190 58.30 22.48 -11.55
N ASN A 191 59.20 22.79 -10.63
CA ASN A 191 59.11 23.80 -9.58
C ASN A 191 58.51 25.14 -10.06
N GLY A 192 57.53 25.63 -9.33
CA GLY A 192 57.06 27.01 -9.35
C GLY A 192 56.57 27.39 -7.96
N ASN A 193 57.32 28.25 -7.28
CA ASN A 193 57.11 28.70 -5.90
C ASN A 193 55.77 29.42 -5.68
N GLY A 194 55.19 29.23 -4.50
CA GLY A 194 54.61 30.35 -3.73
C GLY A 194 53.09 30.30 -3.49
N SER A 195 52.66 29.63 -2.42
CA SER A 195 51.70 30.17 -1.45
C SER A 195 51.57 29.22 -0.26
N VAL A 196 52.02 29.70 0.90
CA VAL A 196 51.95 29.01 2.19
C VAL A 196 50.69 29.49 2.91
N THR A 197 49.80 28.58 3.28
CA THR A 197 48.95 28.72 4.48
C THR A 197 48.88 27.37 5.21
N PRO A 198 48.94 27.36 6.56
CA PRO A 198 49.41 26.21 7.31
C PRO A 198 48.27 25.25 7.68
N SER A 199 48.49 23.95 7.48
CA SER A 199 47.73 22.89 8.16
C SER A 199 48.64 22.20 9.17
N PRO A 200 48.22 22.05 10.44
CA PRO A 200 49.08 21.49 11.47
C PRO A 200 49.14 19.96 11.33
N ARG A 201 50.32 19.46 10.96
CA ARG A 201 50.68 18.05 11.18
C ARG A 201 51.30 17.91 12.56
N ARG A 202 50.84 16.96 13.36
CA ARG A 202 51.65 16.33 14.40
C ARG A 202 51.65 14.83 14.15
N ASN A 203 52.74 14.34 13.56
CA ASN A 203 53.16 12.95 13.68
C ASN A 203 54.07 12.86 14.92
N THR A 204 53.90 11.83 15.75
CA THR A 204 54.94 11.41 16.70
C THR A 204 54.90 9.90 16.84
N ILE A 205 56.08 9.29 16.72
CA ILE A 205 56.39 7.87 16.80
C ILE A 205 56.62 7.47 18.27
N GLY A 206 56.09 6.31 18.68
CA GLY A 206 56.72 5.33 19.59
C GLY A 206 56.73 5.58 21.11
N SER A 207 55.98 4.78 21.87
CA SER A 207 56.49 3.78 22.85
C SER A 207 55.38 3.30 23.81
N ALA A 208 55.63 2.16 24.45
CA ALA A 208 54.68 1.24 25.07
C ALA A 208 54.21 1.62 26.49
N THR A 209 52.95 1.27 26.83
CA THR A 209 52.50 0.60 28.08
C THR A 209 50.99 0.27 27.96
N PRO A 210 50.49 -0.88 28.46
CA PRO A 210 49.08 -1.21 28.46
C PRO A 210 48.46 -0.91 29.83
N GLU A 211 47.42 -0.08 29.91
CA GLU A 211 46.54 -0.12 31.08
C GLU A 211 45.09 0.24 30.73
N LEU A 212 44.21 -0.61 31.22
CA LEU A 212 42.77 -0.59 31.10
C LEU A 212 42.19 0.67 31.77
N GLN A 213 41.21 1.34 31.15
CA GLN A 213 40.07 1.97 31.85
C GLN A 213 39.00 2.57 30.90
N ILE A 214 37.84 1.91 30.91
CA ILE A 214 36.44 2.35 30.78
C ILE A 214 36.17 3.84 30.43
N PRO A 215 35.29 4.15 29.45
CA PRO A 215 34.70 5.50 29.34
C PRO A 215 33.37 5.59 30.10
N ARG A 216 33.37 6.33 31.22
CA ARG A 216 32.16 6.81 31.90
C ARG A 216 31.82 8.20 31.37
N SER A 217 30.66 8.32 30.74
CA SER A 217 30.02 9.58 30.33
C SER A 217 29.72 10.48 31.53
N TYR A 218 29.92 11.81 31.42
CA TYR A 218 28.91 12.84 31.75
C TYR A 218 29.40 14.31 31.58
N SER A 219 28.41 15.15 31.24
CA SER A 219 28.32 16.63 31.28
C SER A 219 28.98 17.40 30.12
N GLY A 220 28.36 18.41 29.50
CA GLY A 220 27.09 19.10 29.73
C GLY A 220 27.23 20.55 29.30
N ARG A 221 26.33 21.09 28.45
CA ARG A 221 26.01 22.53 28.40
C ARG A 221 24.56 22.75 27.93
N GLN A 222 23.84 23.49 28.79
CA GLN A 222 22.53 24.11 28.61
C GLN A 222 22.67 25.54 28.02
N ASN A 223 21.49 26.13 27.75
CA ASN A 223 21.11 27.52 27.43
C ASN A 223 20.82 27.81 25.94
N GLY A 224 19.70 28.45 25.57
CA GLY A 224 18.65 29.05 26.39
C GLY A 224 17.40 29.41 25.58
N TYR A 225 16.24 29.13 26.19
CA TYR A 225 14.91 29.65 25.82
C TYR A 225 14.79 31.07 26.39
N PHE A 226 14.42 32.05 25.56
CA PHE A 226 13.88 33.33 26.04
C PHE A 226 12.41 33.44 25.62
N LYS A 227 11.60 33.86 26.60
CA LYS A 227 10.14 33.85 26.64
C LYS A 227 9.68 35.29 26.54
N GLU A 228 8.72 35.59 25.66
CA GLU A 228 7.74 36.62 25.96
C GLU A 228 6.39 36.27 25.33
N MET A 229 5.42 35.97 26.21
CA MET A 229 4.01 36.02 25.90
C MET A 229 3.48 37.37 26.40
N ARG A 230 2.83 38.14 25.52
CA ARG A 230 1.80 39.08 25.90
C ARG A 230 0.59 38.85 25.00
N ARG A 231 -0.45 38.24 25.58
CA ARG A 231 -1.80 38.16 24.99
C ARG A 231 -2.50 39.50 25.20
N LEU A 232 -3.04 40.11 24.14
CA LEU A 232 -4.32 40.82 24.16
C LEU A 232 -5.04 40.56 22.83
N SER A 233 -6.30 40.14 22.96
CA SER A 233 -7.30 39.93 21.91
C SER A 233 -7.96 41.25 21.52
N THR A 234 -8.26 41.49 20.25
CA THR A 234 -9.47 42.18 19.72
C THR A 234 -9.53 41.96 18.19
N ALA A 235 -10.72 41.59 17.70
CA ALA A 235 -11.03 41.26 16.31
C ALA A 235 -11.28 42.52 15.43
N PRO A 236 -11.91 42.40 14.24
CA PRO A 236 -11.29 42.35 12.91
C PRO A 236 -11.48 43.66 12.12
N LEU A 237 -10.66 43.88 11.08
CA LEU A 237 -10.82 45.01 10.16
C LEU A 237 -10.82 44.53 8.71
N ASN A 238 -12.04 44.38 8.19
CA ASN A 238 -12.38 44.45 6.77
C ASN A 238 -11.99 45.83 6.22
N PHE A 239 -11.41 45.87 5.03
CA PHE A 239 -11.59 46.99 4.11
C PHE A 239 -11.82 46.46 2.69
N VAL A 240 -13.09 46.56 2.28
CA VAL A 240 -13.57 46.60 0.90
C VAL A 240 -13.93 48.06 0.63
N ALA A 241 -13.51 48.62 -0.50
CA ALA A 241 -14.10 49.80 -1.14
C ALA A 241 -14.19 49.46 -2.65
N ILE A 242 -15.32 48.92 -3.12
CA ILE A 242 -16.55 49.59 -3.64
C ILE A 242 -16.35 50.18 -5.05
N PRO A 243 -17.33 49.99 -5.97
CA PRO A 243 -17.14 49.83 -7.41
C PRO A 243 -17.49 51.11 -8.19
N LYS A 244 -17.35 51.05 -9.52
CA LYS A 244 -18.08 51.94 -10.43
C LYS A 244 -18.98 51.09 -11.32
N GLU A 245 -20.26 51.22 -11.07
CA GLU A 245 -21.38 50.76 -11.89
C GLU A 245 -21.59 51.78 -13.02
N ASP A 246 -21.76 51.31 -14.26
CA ASP A 246 -22.66 51.98 -15.19
C ASP A 246 -23.76 50.98 -15.55
N THR A 247 -24.96 51.42 -15.23
CA THR A 247 -26.25 50.76 -15.42
C THR A 247 -26.70 50.95 -16.88
N MET A 248 -27.17 49.90 -17.54
CA MET A 248 -28.49 49.92 -18.20
C MET A 248 -28.96 48.51 -18.53
N SER A 249 -30.14 48.21 -17.98
CA SER A 249 -30.95 47.01 -18.06
C SER A 249 -31.45 46.72 -19.49
N PHE A 250 -31.81 45.46 -19.78
CA PHE A 250 -33.22 45.07 -20.01
C PHE A 250 -33.36 43.53 -20.10
N SER A 251 -34.49 43.10 -19.56
CA SER A 251 -35.09 41.77 -19.42
C SER A 251 -35.34 40.99 -20.72
N SER A 252 -35.43 39.65 -20.62
CA SER A 252 -36.57 38.80 -21.05
C SER A 252 -36.09 37.36 -21.35
N ILE A 253 -36.41 36.36 -20.53
CA ILE A 253 -37.50 35.36 -20.65
C ILE A 253 -37.39 34.43 -21.88
N PHE A 254 -37.64 33.13 -21.62
CA PHE A 254 -37.85 31.97 -22.51
C PHE A 254 -36.57 31.25 -22.93
N GLY A 255 -36.44 29.93 -22.80
CA GLY A 255 -37.39 28.88 -22.50
C GLY A 255 -36.90 27.60 -23.19
N SER A 256 -36.86 26.50 -22.42
CA SER A 256 -37.09 25.13 -22.88
C SER A 256 -36.05 24.43 -23.80
N GLU A 257 -35.35 23.44 -23.22
CA GLU A 257 -35.13 22.11 -23.82
C GLU A 257 -36.49 21.49 -24.27
N PRO A 258 -36.60 20.42 -25.10
CA PRO A 258 -35.64 19.32 -25.31
C PRO A 258 -35.61 18.74 -26.76
N GLU A 259 -35.04 17.53 -26.88
CA GLU A 259 -35.38 16.43 -27.83
C GLU A 259 -34.54 16.21 -29.11
N PHE A 260 -33.79 15.10 -29.09
CA PHE A 260 -33.58 14.13 -30.20
C PHE A 260 -34.94 13.52 -30.66
N PRO A 261 -35.10 12.71 -31.75
CA PRO A 261 -34.15 11.89 -32.55
C PRO A 261 -34.53 11.90 -34.08
N PRO A 262 -34.45 10.84 -34.95
CA PRO A 262 -33.69 9.59 -34.96
C PRO A 262 -32.93 9.28 -36.28
N LEU A 263 -32.29 8.11 -36.25
CA LEU A 263 -31.66 7.30 -37.30
C LEU A 263 -32.40 7.21 -38.65
N SER A 264 -31.58 7.15 -39.70
CA SER A 264 -31.80 6.42 -40.95
C SER A 264 -30.45 5.90 -41.45
#